data_AF-A0A6J5YJU2-F1
#
_entry.id   AF-A0A6J5YJU2-F1
#
_cell.length_a   1.000
_cell.length_b   1.000
_cell.length_c   1.000
_cell.angle_alpha   90.00
_cell.angle_beta   90.00
_cell.angle_gamma   90.00
#
_symmetry.space_group_name_H-M   'P 1'
#
loop_
_entity.id
_entity.type
_entity.pdbx_description
1 polymer ?
#
loop_
_entity_poly.entity_id
_entity_poly.type
_entity_poly.pdbx_seq_one_letter_code
_entity_poly.pdbx_strand_id
1 'polypeptide(L)'
;MTMQPGIVRVVVLNFNGGDDTIRCFDHLAATRWPTEQLQLICVDNGSTDGSIERLREAHPGVEVRAQVRNTGFPANNLALRDLDQVRYVALINNDAFVEPEWLAPLVDTLDDDPGLGAACPKLLLAARFAEIHIKAPVLISEGAGGRELSIQIRGCAVDGVDVWRDLHVASGGWGREASTLGTFEWIGPDSTVRIPIPASDGLRNGGRGGATVALRIDAVQACEIVIDGTPMSIRSGASTVVFSAPTALVDVVNNVGSLVFSDGCGADRGWLERDLGQFDEPIEVFAWCGGGVLLRPAYLADVGLFDESFFLYYEDTDLSWRGQARGWRYRTAPASVIRHVHAASSGEGSEVFAFHVERNRLLMLVKNAPARTAIRQSLLHLRATAAYFRRDVLRPPLRRQRPRVTIVRRRINSYLGFLRMLPATLVERRVLRARRLVADRRLDPWFVQR
;
A
#
# COMPACT_ATOMS: atom_id res chain seq x y z
N MET A 1 -32.70 -10.87 15.69
CA MET A 1 -32.41 -11.95 14.72
C MET A 1 -31.26 -12.75 15.30
N THR A 2 -31.47 -14.03 15.58
CA THR A 2 -30.45 -14.94 16.13
C THR A 2 -29.34 -15.12 15.10
N MET A 3 -28.10 -14.78 15.49
CA MET A 3 -26.92 -14.82 14.62
C MET A 3 -26.69 -16.22 14.05
N GLN A 4 -26.30 -16.33 12.77
CA GLN A 4 -25.83 -17.61 12.24
C GLN A 4 -24.50 -17.98 12.90
N PRO A 5 -24.40 -19.13 13.59
CA PRO A 5 -23.12 -19.67 14.02
C PRO A 5 -22.37 -20.11 12.76
N GLY A 6 -21.31 -19.40 12.40
CA GLY A 6 -20.52 -19.71 11.22
C GLY A 6 -19.06 -19.29 11.42
N ILE A 7 -18.17 -19.94 10.69
CA ILE A 7 -16.73 -19.80 10.85
C ILE A 7 -16.27 -18.46 10.25
N VAL A 8 -15.32 -17.79 10.90
CA VAL A 8 -14.51 -16.75 10.25
C VAL A 8 -13.32 -17.43 9.58
N ARG A 9 -13.24 -17.31 8.26
CA ARG A 9 -12.11 -17.82 7.47
C ARG A 9 -11.09 -16.71 7.27
N VAL A 10 -9.86 -16.90 7.69
CA VAL A 10 -8.74 -15.99 7.40
C VAL A 10 -7.91 -16.58 6.28
N VAL A 11 -7.67 -15.79 5.24
CA VAL A 11 -6.93 -16.18 4.04
C VAL A 11 -5.67 -15.33 3.94
N VAL A 12 -4.53 -16.01 3.85
CA VAL A 12 -3.21 -15.40 3.58
C VAL A 12 -2.72 -15.93 2.24
N LEU A 13 -2.37 -15.03 1.32
CA LEU A 13 -1.77 -15.40 0.04
C LEU A 13 -0.25 -15.39 0.14
N ASN A 14 0.40 -16.50 -0.21
CA ASN A 14 1.85 -16.64 -0.23
C ASN A 14 2.39 -16.77 -1.67
N PHE A 15 3.51 -16.12 -1.94
CA PHE A 15 4.34 -16.35 -3.13
C PHE A 15 5.80 -16.10 -2.78
N ASN A 16 6.58 -17.17 -2.60
CA ASN A 16 8.00 -17.12 -2.25
C ASN A 16 8.33 -16.21 -1.04
N GLY A 17 7.45 -16.17 -0.03
CA GLY A 17 7.56 -15.26 1.11
C GLY A 17 7.56 -16.00 2.44
N GLY A 18 8.28 -17.12 2.54
CA GLY A 18 8.10 -18.05 3.66
C GLY A 18 8.31 -17.45 5.05
N ASP A 19 9.32 -16.58 5.25
CA ASP A 19 9.58 -15.99 6.58
C ASP A 19 8.48 -15.02 7.00
N ASP A 20 8.04 -14.14 6.09
CA ASP A 20 6.92 -13.23 6.31
C ASP A 20 5.63 -14.01 6.55
N THR A 21 5.38 -15.05 5.74
CA THR A 21 4.17 -15.87 5.83
C THR A 21 4.09 -16.62 7.15
N ILE A 22 5.17 -17.27 7.59
CA ILE A 22 5.20 -17.97 8.88
C ILE A 22 4.94 -16.98 10.01
N ARG A 23 5.60 -15.83 9.98
CA ARG A 23 5.39 -14.78 10.98
C ARG A 23 3.95 -14.25 10.99
N CYS A 24 3.33 -14.08 9.82
CA CYS A 24 1.91 -13.73 9.71
C CYS A 24 1.04 -14.77 10.43
N PHE A 25 1.31 -16.06 10.21
CA PHE A 25 0.59 -17.15 10.89
C PHE A 25 0.88 -17.25 12.40
N ASP A 26 2.09 -16.92 12.87
CA ASP A 26 2.38 -16.79 14.30
C ASP A 26 1.45 -15.77 14.99
N HIS A 27 1.23 -14.62 14.34
CA HIS A 27 0.31 -13.61 14.83
C HIS A 27 -1.17 -14.02 14.71
N LEU A 28 -1.55 -14.67 13.61
CA LEU A 28 -2.92 -15.18 13.43
C LEU A 28 -3.26 -16.26 14.45
N ALA A 29 -2.32 -17.12 14.81
CA ALA A 29 -2.49 -18.14 15.85
C ALA A 29 -2.73 -17.54 17.24
N ALA A 30 -2.31 -16.29 17.48
CA ALA A 30 -2.56 -15.55 18.72
C ALA A 30 -3.89 -14.79 18.74
N THR A 31 -4.71 -14.87 17.69
CA THR A 31 -6.02 -14.22 17.61
C THR A 31 -6.93 -14.72 18.76
N ARG A 32 -7.49 -13.81 19.57
CA ARG A 32 -8.48 -14.19 20.58
C ARG A 32 -9.85 -14.34 19.93
N TRP A 33 -10.09 -15.53 19.43
CA TRP A 33 -11.36 -15.96 18.85
C TRP A 33 -11.60 -17.44 19.20
N PRO A 34 -12.86 -17.91 19.32
CA PRO A 34 -13.11 -19.33 19.53
C PRO A 34 -12.48 -20.17 18.42
N THR A 35 -11.58 -21.09 18.78
CA THR A 35 -10.74 -21.83 17.83
C THR A 35 -11.58 -22.65 16.84
N GLU A 36 -12.70 -23.20 17.29
CA GLU A 36 -13.64 -23.93 16.44
C GLU A 36 -14.41 -23.05 15.44
N GLN A 37 -14.33 -21.73 15.60
CA GLN A 37 -14.94 -20.72 14.73
C GLN A 37 -13.91 -19.94 13.91
N LEU A 38 -12.61 -20.31 13.97
CA LEU A 38 -11.54 -19.68 13.21
C LEU A 38 -10.89 -20.69 12.27
N GLN A 39 -11.02 -20.48 10.96
CA GLN A 39 -10.34 -21.28 9.95
C GLN A 39 -9.19 -20.48 9.35
N LEU A 40 -7.97 -21.01 9.42
CA LEU A 40 -6.78 -20.39 8.84
C LEU A 40 -6.40 -21.09 7.53
N ILE A 41 -6.36 -20.34 6.43
CA ILE A 41 -6.00 -20.84 5.10
C ILE A 41 -4.80 -20.08 4.54
N CYS A 42 -3.79 -20.80 4.11
CA CYS A 42 -2.73 -20.29 3.24
C CYS A 42 -3.02 -20.67 1.79
N VAL A 43 -3.17 -19.67 0.93
CA VAL A 43 -3.20 -19.90 -0.52
C VAL A 43 -1.78 -19.82 -1.05
N ASP A 44 -1.24 -20.91 -1.56
CA ASP A 44 0.07 -20.91 -2.20
C ASP A 44 -0.04 -20.61 -3.69
N ASN A 45 0.58 -19.52 -4.12
CA ASN A 45 0.49 -18.99 -5.48
C ASN A 45 1.58 -19.58 -6.41
N GLY A 46 1.92 -20.85 -6.23
CA GLY A 46 2.98 -21.53 -6.97
C GLY A 46 4.38 -21.16 -6.50
N SER A 47 4.61 -21.23 -5.18
CA SER A 47 5.93 -20.97 -4.59
C SER A 47 6.91 -22.10 -4.91
N THR A 48 8.19 -21.74 -4.99
CA THR A 48 9.30 -22.67 -5.30
C THR A 48 10.47 -22.53 -4.31
N ASP A 49 10.29 -21.80 -3.22
CA ASP A 49 11.30 -21.45 -2.23
C ASP A 49 11.28 -22.33 -0.97
N GLY A 50 10.42 -23.37 -0.94
CA GLY A 50 10.22 -24.21 0.24
C GLY A 50 9.38 -23.56 1.35
N SER A 51 8.71 -22.42 1.07
CA SER A 51 7.88 -21.72 2.06
C SER A 51 6.75 -22.57 2.61
N ILE A 52 6.14 -23.44 1.79
CA ILE A 52 4.99 -24.23 2.18
C ILE A 52 5.37 -25.40 3.09
N GLU A 53 6.49 -26.06 2.84
CA GLU A 53 7.02 -27.10 3.71
C GLU A 53 7.30 -26.52 5.10
N ARG A 54 7.99 -25.39 5.16
CA ARG A 54 8.28 -24.70 6.43
C ARG A 54 7.02 -24.22 7.15
N LEU A 55 6.02 -23.73 6.41
CA LEU A 55 4.75 -23.33 6.99
C LEU A 55 4.00 -24.51 7.61
N ARG A 56 3.97 -25.67 6.95
CA ARG A 56 3.31 -26.88 7.48
C ARG A 56 4.01 -27.39 8.75
N GLU A 57 5.34 -27.27 8.81
CA GLU A 57 6.12 -27.60 10.00
C GLU A 57 5.82 -26.66 11.17
N ALA A 58 5.78 -25.35 10.93
CA ALA A 58 5.53 -24.34 11.96
C ALA A 58 4.06 -24.30 12.43
N HIS A 59 3.11 -24.47 11.50
CA HIS A 59 1.67 -24.34 11.76
C HIS A 59 0.87 -25.50 11.13
N PRO A 60 0.90 -26.71 11.72
CA PRO A 60 0.25 -27.90 11.16
C PRO A 60 -1.28 -27.82 11.08
N GLY A 61 -1.89 -26.86 11.79
CA GLY A 61 -3.34 -26.60 11.74
C GLY A 61 -3.80 -25.70 10.58
N VAL A 62 -2.88 -25.13 9.80
CA VAL A 62 -3.21 -24.25 8.66
C VAL A 62 -3.55 -25.09 7.44
N GLU A 63 -4.71 -24.84 6.85
CA GLU A 63 -5.10 -25.43 5.56
C GLU A 63 -4.31 -24.77 4.43
N VAL A 64 -3.65 -25.57 3.58
CA VAL A 64 -2.91 -25.04 2.42
C VAL A 64 -3.65 -25.36 1.13
N ARG A 65 -4.01 -24.32 0.37
CA ARG A 65 -4.59 -24.42 -0.99
C ARG A 65 -3.56 -23.95 -2.00
N ALA A 66 -2.90 -24.90 -2.67
CA ALA A 66 -1.82 -24.61 -3.60
C ALA A 66 -2.25 -24.66 -5.07
N GLN A 67 -1.61 -23.84 -5.90
CA GLN A 67 -1.70 -23.92 -7.36
C GLN A 67 -0.31 -23.91 -8.01
N VAL A 68 -0.25 -24.34 -9.28
CA VAL A 68 1.03 -24.58 -9.98
C VAL A 68 1.68 -23.29 -10.47
N ARG A 69 0.92 -22.22 -10.66
CA ARG A 69 1.39 -20.98 -11.29
C ARG A 69 0.97 -19.78 -10.49
N ASN A 70 1.84 -18.77 -10.48
CA ASN A 70 1.50 -17.45 -9.95
C ASN A 70 0.45 -16.78 -10.85
N THR A 71 -0.76 -16.57 -10.31
CA THR A 71 -1.85 -15.82 -10.95
C THR A 71 -2.11 -14.47 -10.27
N GLY A 72 -1.18 -14.06 -9.40
CA GLY A 72 -1.18 -12.80 -8.69
C GLY A 72 -2.20 -12.76 -7.55
N PHE A 73 -2.56 -11.57 -7.06
CA PHE A 73 -3.46 -11.39 -5.93
C PHE A 73 -4.85 -12.06 -6.08
N PRO A 74 -5.46 -12.13 -7.29
CA PRO A 74 -6.70 -12.87 -7.49
C PRO A 74 -6.64 -14.37 -7.17
N ALA A 75 -5.45 -14.95 -6.96
CA ALA A 75 -5.30 -16.32 -6.45
C ALA A 75 -6.07 -16.57 -5.14
N ASN A 76 -6.32 -15.52 -4.34
CA ASN A 76 -7.22 -15.57 -3.19
C ASN A 76 -8.59 -16.20 -3.53
N ASN A 77 -9.05 -16.13 -4.78
CA ASN A 77 -10.26 -16.79 -5.27
C ASN A 77 -10.31 -18.30 -4.92
N LEU A 78 -9.17 -18.98 -4.79
CA LEU A 78 -9.10 -20.39 -4.37
C LEU A 78 -9.72 -20.64 -2.98
N ALA A 79 -9.71 -19.64 -2.11
CA ALA A 79 -10.31 -19.69 -0.77
C ALA A 79 -11.68 -19.00 -0.68
N LEU A 80 -12.20 -18.45 -1.79
CA LEU A 80 -13.45 -17.66 -1.82
C LEU A 80 -14.60 -18.33 -2.58
N ARG A 81 -14.41 -19.56 -3.09
CA ARG A 81 -15.41 -20.27 -3.90
C ARG A 81 -16.42 -21.08 -3.09
N ASP A 82 -16.07 -21.45 -1.85
CA ASP A 82 -16.81 -22.37 -0.97
C ASP A 82 -17.16 -21.68 0.37
N LEU A 83 -18.17 -20.81 0.35
CA LEU A 83 -18.49 -19.94 1.49
C LEU A 83 -19.77 -20.33 2.26
N ASP A 84 -20.40 -21.46 1.97
CA ASP A 84 -21.72 -21.82 2.52
C ASP A 84 -21.75 -21.94 4.06
N GLN A 85 -20.63 -22.31 4.69
CA GLN A 85 -20.49 -22.40 6.16
C GLN A 85 -19.67 -21.25 6.76
N VAL A 86 -19.22 -20.34 5.91
CA VAL A 86 -18.37 -19.22 6.30
C VAL A 86 -19.28 -18.04 6.64
N ARG A 87 -19.12 -17.51 7.85
CA ARG A 87 -19.82 -16.30 8.27
C ARG A 87 -19.20 -15.05 7.64
N TYR A 88 -17.87 -14.94 7.74
CA TYR A 88 -17.08 -13.85 7.19
C TYR A 88 -15.73 -14.37 6.69
N VAL A 89 -15.17 -13.72 5.67
CA VAL A 89 -13.82 -14.03 5.17
C VAL A 89 -12.90 -12.84 5.41
N ALA A 90 -11.82 -13.03 6.13
CA ALA A 90 -10.75 -12.05 6.22
C ALA A 90 -9.68 -12.33 5.17
N LEU A 91 -9.21 -11.28 4.48
CA LEU A 91 -7.98 -11.32 3.68
C LEU A 91 -6.90 -10.57 4.44
N ILE A 92 -5.71 -11.18 4.56
CA ILE A 92 -4.55 -10.60 5.22
C ILE A 92 -3.33 -10.84 4.33
N ASN A 93 -2.56 -9.79 4.05
CA ASN A 93 -1.30 -9.97 3.32
C ASN A 93 -0.30 -10.77 4.16
N ASN A 94 0.57 -11.53 3.51
CA ASN A 94 1.58 -12.33 4.20
C ASN A 94 2.68 -11.48 4.89
N ASP A 95 2.87 -10.22 4.49
CA ASP A 95 3.75 -9.25 5.15
C ASP A 95 3.01 -8.34 6.15
N ALA A 96 1.84 -8.79 6.62
CA ALA A 96 1.05 -8.14 7.64
C ALA A 96 0.89 -9.00 8.91
N PHE A 97 0.76 -8.34 10.05
CA PHE A 97 0.68 -8.95 11.38
C PHE A 97 -0.48 -8.33 12.15
N VAL A 98 -1.28 -9.17 12.79
CA VAL A 98 -2.46 -8.75 13.55
C VAL A 98 -2.13 -8.64 15.05
N GLU A 99 -2.84 -7.75 15.74
CA GLU A 99 -2.92 -7.79 17.21
C GLU A 99 -3.94 -8.86 17.63
N PRO A 100 -3.82 -9.50 18.82
CA PRO A 100 -4.72 -10.58 19.23
C PRO A 100 -6.22 -10.26 19.09
N GLU A 101 -6.61 -9.00 19.32
CA GLU A 101 -8.01 -8.56 19.43
C GLU A 101 -8.57 -7.99 18.11
N TRP A 102 -7.82 -8.07 17.02
CA TRP A 102 -8.14 -7.43 15.74
C TRP A 102 -9.51 -7.85 15.17
N LEU A 103 -9.91 -9.11 15.37
CA LEU A 103 -11.04 -9.67 14.63
C LEU A 103 -12.41 -9.20 15.14
N ALA A 104 -12.57 -9.07 16.46
CA ALA A 104 -13.88 -8.76 17.05
C ALA A 104 -14.46 -7.42 16.54
N PRO A 105 -13.71 -6.30 16.51
CA PRO A 105 -14.25 -5.04 15.98
C PRO A 105 -14.69 -5.09 14.52
N LEU A 106 -14.05 -5.93 13.69
CA LEU A 106 -14.45 -6.11 12.29
C LEU A 106 -15.76 -6.89 12.18
N VAL A 107 -15.89 -7.95 12.99
CA VAL A 107 -17.11 -8.76 13.05
C VAL A 107 -18.29 -7.94 13.56
N ASP A 108 -18.11 -7.19 14.65
CA ASP A 108 -19.13 -6.31 15.23
C ASP A 108 -19.60 -5.27 14.19
N THR A 109 -18.65 -4.65 13.48
CA THR A 109 -18.96 -3.69 12.40
C THR A 109 -19.87 -4.28 11.32
N LEU A 110 -19.60 -5.51 10.88
CA LEU A 110 -20.45 -6.18 9.88
C LEU A 110 -21.76 -6.68 10.48
N ASP A 111 -21.79 -7.13 11.73
CA ASP A 111 -23.03 -7.58 12.36
C ASP A 111 -24.03 -6.45 12.58
N ASP A 112 -23.55 -5.24 12.89
CA ASP A 112 -24.35 -4.04 13.12
C ASP A 112 -25.08 -3.55 11.86
N ASP A 113 -24.59 -3.88 10.66
CA ASP A 113 -25.15 -3.36 9.42
C ASP A 113 -25.11 -4.40 8.26
N PRO A 114 -26.26 -5.02 7.93
CA PRO A 114 -26.33 -6.01 6.86
C PRO A 114 -26.07 -5.42 5.46
N GLY A 115 -26.11 -4.10 5.30
CA GLY A 115 -25.78 -3.41 4.04
C GLY A 115 -24.27 -3.22 3.82
N LEU A 116 -23.43 -3.55 4.81
CA LEU A 116 -21.99 -3.55 4.65
C LEU A 116 -21.50 -4.83 3.98
N GLY A 117 -20.72 -4.66 2.91
CA GLY A 117 -20.03 -5.76 2.23
C GLY A 117 -18.64 -6.04 2.81
N ALA A 118 -18.04 -5.04 3.47
CA ALA A 118 -16.72 -5.13 4.06
C ALA A 118 -16.53 -4.23 5.28
N ALA A 119 -15.72 -4.69 6.23
CA ALA A 119 -15.18 -3.90 7.33
C ALA A 119 -13.66 -3.78 7.18
N CYS A 120 -13.14 -2.57 7.35
CA CYS A 120 -11.74 -2.23 7.07
C CYS A 120 -10.99 -1.97 8.38
N PRO A 121 -9.92 -2.71 8.70
CA PRO A 121 -9.08 -2.39 9.85
C PRO A 121 -8.30 -1.09 9.63
N LYS A 122 -7.72 -0.55 10.70
CA LYS A 122 -6.65 0.45 10.63
C LYS A 122 -5.34 -0.28 10.32
N LEU A 123 -4.78 -0.06 9.13
CA LEU A 123 -3.45 -0.55 8.78
C LEU A 123 -2.40 0.49 9.17
N LEU A 124 -1.47 0.09 10.03
CA LEU A 124 -0.29 0.85 10.40
C LEU A 124 0.94 0.26 9.70
N LEU A 125 1.96 1.07 9.46
CA LEU A 125 3.26 0.54 9.06
C LEU A 125 3.81 -0.35 10.18
N ALA A 126 4.49 -1.43 9.79
CA ALA A 126 5.03 -2.40 10.73
C ALA A 126 6.08 -1.79 11.66
N ALA A 127 6.94 -0.91 11.13
CA ALA A 127 7.88 -0.15 11.94
C ALA A 127 7.15 0.91 12.76
N ARG A 128 7.64 1.13 13.99
CA ARG A 128 7.36 2.37 14.74
C ARG A 128 8.50 3.34 14.50
N PHE A 129 8.21 4.63 14.54
CA PHE A 129 9.14 5.66 14.10
C PHE A 129 9.60 6.54 15.25
N ALA A 130 10.89 6.85 15.30
CA ALA A 130 11.40 7.98 16.03
C ALA A 130 11.22 9.22 15.15
N GLU A 131 10.45 10.19 15.64
CA GLU A 131 10.23 11.47 14.94
C GLU A 131 11.22 12.50 15.49
N ILE A 132 12.02 13.08 14.60
CA ILE A 132 13.00 14.12 14.92
C ILE A 132 12.71 15.38 14.09
N HIS A 133 13.08 16.53 14.65
CA HIS A 133 13.01 17.82 13.98
C HIS A 133 14.41 18.30 13.64
N ILE A 134 14.62 18.60 12.37
CA ILE A 134 15.88 19.13 11.85
C ILE A 134 15.65 20.57 11.41
N LYS A 135 16.34 21.50 12.07
CA LYS A 135 16.47 22.88 11.61
C LYS A 135 17.82 23.07 10.95
N ALA A 136 17.82 23.70 9.78
CA ALA A 136 19.04 23.95 9.02
C ALA A 136 18.93 25.30 8.28
N PRO A 137 20.05 25.98 8.00
CA PRO A 137 20.03 27.19 7.18
C PRO A 137 19.68 26.84 5.73
N VAL A 138 18.98 27.75 5.05
CA VAL A 138 18.81 27.68 3.61
C VAL A 138 20.18 27.85 2.95
N LEU A 139 20.63 26.82 2.22
CA LEU A 139 21.91 26.82 1.53
C LEU A 139 21.76 27.12 0.04
N ILE A 140 20.61 26.79 -0.55
CA ILE A 140 20.30 27.04 -1.95
C ILE A 140 18.85 27.49 -2.07
N SER A 141 18.62 28.63 -2.72
CA SER A 141 17.29 29.17 -3.03
C SER A 141 17.24 29.69 -4.46
N GLU A 142 18.31 30.36 -4.91
CA GLU A 142 18.46 30.79 -6.29
C GLU A 142 18.66 29.61 -7.25
N GLY A 143 17.92 29.61 -8.36
CA GLY A 143 18.02 28.55 -9.39
C GLY A 143 17.40 27.20 -8.99
N ALA A 144 16.91 27.04 -7.75
CA ALA A 144 16.32 25.80 -7.24
C ALA A 144 14.83 25.63 -7.59
N GLY A 145 14.32 26.39 -8.55
CA GLY A 145 12.92 26.29 -9.00
C GLY A 145 11.90 26.66 -7.92
N GLY A 146 12.25 27.61 -7.03
CA GLY A 146 11.41 28.03 -5.90
C GLY A 146 11.55 27.17 -4.65
N ARG A 147 12.46 26.20 -4.64
CA ARG A 147 12.75 25.35 -3.47
C ARG A 147 13.76 26.04 -2.56
N GLU A 148 13.49 26.03 -1.26
CA GLU A 148 14.49 26.33 -0.24
C GLU A 148 15.16 25.02 0.17
N LEU A 149 16.42 24.85 -0.23
CA LEU A 149 17.21 23.63 0.00
C LEU A 149 18.23 23.89 1.10
N SER A 150 18.22 23.03 2.10
CA SER A 150 19.20 23.04 3.19
C SER A 150 20.23 21.94 2.95
N ILE A 151 20.06 20.77 3.57
CA ILE A 151 20.97 19.62 3.42
C ILE A 151 20.27 18.47 2.67
N GLN A 152 21.07 17.53 2.18
CA GLN A 152 20.56 16.26 1.66
C GLN A 152 20.69 15.18 2.72
N ILE A 153 19.65 14.36 2.89
CA ILE A 153 19.76 13.07 3.56
C ILE A 153 20.06 12.03 2.49
N ARG A 154 21.11 11.23 2.70
CA ARG A 154 21.59 10.20 1.75
C ARG A 154 21.53 8.78 2.30
N GLY A 155 21.24 8.63 3.59
CA GLY A 155 21.18 7.34 4.25
C GLY A 155 20.90 7.46 5.73
N CYS A 156 20.43 6.37 6.33
CA CYS A 156 20.20 6.29 7.76
C CYS A 156 20.44 4.86 8.21
N ALA A 157 21.16 4.67 9.31
CA ALA A 157 21.27 3.39 9.98
C ALA A 157 20.85 3.51 11.45
N VAL A 158 20.20 2.47 11.99
CA VAL A 158 19.81 2.37 13.40
C VAL A 158 20.50 1.13 13.98
N ASP A 159 21.33 1.31 14.99
CA ASP A 159 22.17 0.26 15.60
C ASP A 159 22.93 -0.58 14.54
N GLY A 160 23.38 0.08 13.47
CA GLY A 160 24.11 -0.53 12.37
C GLY A 160 23.26 -1.15 11.25
N VAL A 161 21.93 -1.20 11.40
CA VAL A 161 21.00 -1.68 10.37
C VAL A 161 20.63 -0.55 9.43
N ASP A 162 20.83 -0.70 8.12
CA ASP A 162 20.41 0.30 7.13
C ASP A 162 18.88 0.38 7.05
N VAL A 163 18.35 1.56 7.31
CA VAL A 163 16.92 1.86 7.27
C VAL A 163 16.59 2.98 6.29
N TRP A 164 17.54 3.35 5.42
CA TRP A 164 17.37 4.47 4.50
C TRP A 164 16.13 4.33 3.61
N ARG A 165 15.85 3.11 3.16
CA ARG A 165 14.71 2.83 2.29
C ARG A 165 13.39 3.20 2.95
N ASP A 166 13.27 2.98 4.26
CA ASP A 166 12.01 3.08 5.00
C ASP A 166 11.94 4.37 5.85
N LEU A 167 12.96 5.23 5.78
CA LEU A 167 12.95 6.57 6.37
C LEU A 167 12.02 7.51 5.60
N HIS A 168 11.23 8.30 6.33
CA HIS A 168 10.31 9.27 5.76
C HIS A 168 10.68 10.70 6.15
N VAL A 169 10.76 11.59 5.16
CA VAL A 169 10.73 13.04 5.41
C VAL A 169 9.26 13.46 5.43
N ALA A 170 8.69 13.56 6.63
CA ALA A 170 7.27 13.80 6.83
C ALA A 170 6.83 15.23 6.44
N SER A 171 7.73 16.20 6.60
CA SER A 171 7.51 17.59 6.22
C SER A 171 8.85 18.28 5.94
N GLY A 172 8.82 19.36 5.16
CA GLY A 172 10.03 20.09 4.77
C GLY A 172 10.89 19.36 3.74
N GLY A 173 10.49 18.18 3.26
CA GLY A 173 11.16 17.43 2.21
C GLY A 173 10.71 17.82 0.80
N TRP A 174 11.55 17.49 -0.17
CA TRP A 174 11.25 17.68 -1.60
C TRP A 174 11.14 16.37 -2.39
N GLY A 175 11.05 15.24 -1.68
CA GLY A 175 10.95 13.91 -2.26
C GLY A 175 12.30 13.32 -2.68
N ARG A 176 12.33 11.99 -2.83
CA ARG A 176 13.54 11.25 -3.16
C ARG A 176 14.00 11.54 -4.60
N GLU A 177 15.26 11.91 -4.72
CA GLU A 177 15.98 12.12 -5.98
C GLU A 177 17.10 11.09 -6.13
N ALA A 178 17.64 10.94 -7.35
CA ALA A 178 18.70 10.00 -7.65
C ALA A 178 19.87 10.69 -8.37
N SER A 179 21.09 10.30 -8.00
CA SER A 179 22.35 10.74 -8.60
C SER A 179 23.22 9.53 -8.95
N THR A 180 24.39 9.78 -9.55
CA THR A 180 25.42 8.75 -9.73
C THR A 180 25.95 8.17 -8.41
N LEU A 181 25.75 8.88 -7.30
CA LEU A 181 26.18 8.48 -5.96
C LEU A 181 25.08 7.77 -5.16
N GLY A 182 23.94 7.45 -5.79
CA GLY A 182 22.78 6.85 -5.14
C GLY A 182 21.63 7.83 -4.94
N THR A 183 20.65 7.39 -4.16
CA THR A 183 19.45 8.18 -3.83
C THR A 183 19.71 9.14 -2.68
N PHE A 184 19.01 10.26 -2.70
CA PHE A 184 19.07 11.28 -1.66
C PHE A 184 17.74 12.00 -1.59
N GLU A 185 17.49 12.73 -0.51
CA GLU A 185 16.34 13.61 -0.41
C GLU A 185 16.79 14.95 0.16
N TRP A 186 16.42 16.03 -0.51
CA TRP A 186 16.62 17.37 0.00
C TRP A 186 15.62 17.69 1.09
N ILE A 187 16.09 18.29 2.17
CA ILE A 187 15.25 18.89 3.20
C ILE A 187 15.36 20.42 3.17
N GLY A 188 14.32 21.09 3.64
CA GLY A 188 14.23 22.52 3.83
C GLY A 188 14.72 22.97 5.20
N PRO A 189 14.55 24.26 5.53
CA PRO A 189 15.10 24.84 6.75
C PRO A 189 14.43 24.36 8.04
N ASP A 190 13.19 23.88 7.95
CA ASP A 190 12.45 23.27 9.04
C ASP A 190 11.80 21.98 8.52
N SER A 191 12.25 20.83 9.02
CA SER A 191 11.87 19.53 8.48
C SER A 191 11.62 18.50 9.59
N THR A 192 10.57 17.71 9.42
CA THR A 192 10.29 16.56 10.30
C THR A 192 10.72 15.28 9.61
N VAL A 193 11.57 14.49 10.26
CA VAL A 193 12.06 13.21 9.75
C VAL A 193 11.63 12.09 10.68
N ARG A 194 11.07 11.03 10.11
CA ARG A 194 10.65 9.82 10.82
C ARG A 194 11.59 8.68 10.46
N ILE A 195 12.30 8.22 11.48
CA ILE A 195 13.29 7.16 11.38
C ILE A 195 12.65 5.88 11.90
N PRO A 196 12.46 4.85 11.07
CA PRO A 196 11.92 3.58 11.54
C PRO A 196 12.92 2.96 12.52
N ILE A 197 12.42 2.55 13.69
CA ILE A 197 13.23 1.86 14.69
C ILE A 197 12.95 0.36 14.54
N PRO A 198 13.94 -0.44 14.09
CA PRO A 198 13.80 -1.88 14.03
C PRO A 198 13.48 -2.44 15.42
N ALA A 199 12.64 -3.47 15.47
CA ALA A 199 12.43 -4.23 16.70
C ALA A 199 13.77 -4.87 17.15
N SER A 200 14.07 -4.88 18.45
CA SER A 200 15.34 -5.39 18.99
C SER A 200 15.58 -6.89 18.78
N ASP A 201 14.55 -7.63 18.39
CA ASP A 201 14.57 -9.06 18.03
C ASP A 201 14.25 -9.28 16.54
N GLY A 202 14.21 -8.20 15.73
CA GLY A 202 13.71 -8.22 14.36
C GLY A 202 12.22 -8.53 14.23
N LEU A 203 11.48 -8.76 15.34
CA LEU A 203 10.29 -9.59 15.32
C LEU A 203 9.17 -9.20 16.31
N ARG A 204 9.32 -8.21 17.21
CA ARG A 204 8.22 -7.74 18.08
C ARG A 204 8.18 -6.22 18.24
N ASN A 205 6.97 -5.67 18.14
CA ASN A 205 6.64 -4.26 18.36
C ASN A 205 7.31 -3.71 19.62
N GLY A 206 8.37 -2.91 19.46
CA GLY A 206 9.07 -2.30 20.59
C GLY A 206 10.56 -2.12 20.33
N GLY A 207 10.91 -1.17 19.45
CA GLY A 207 12.27 -0.65 19.43
C GLY A 207 12.63 -0.14 20.82
N ARG A 208 13.80 -0.54 21.36
CA ARG A 208 14.30 0.06 22.60
C ARG A 208 14.54 1.54 22.32
N GLY A 209 13.83 2.41 23.04
CA GLY A 209 14.15 3.83 23.04
C GLY A 209 15.64 4.05 23.35
N GLY A 210 16.26 5.03 22.69
CA GLY A 210 17.70 5.27 22.82
C GLY A 210 18.60 4.49 21.86
N ALA A 211 18.03 3.90 20.79
CA ALA A 211 18.80 3.33 19.69
C ALA A 211 19.77 4.36 19.07
N THR A 212 20.94 3.91 18.63
CA THR A 212 21.94 4.78 18.01
C THR A 212 21.60 5.00 16.54
N VAL A 213 21.32 6.24 16.17
CA VAL A 213 21.05 6.65 14.80
C VAL A 213 22.31 7.20 14.17
N ALA A 214 22.66 6.70 13.00
CA ALA A 214 23.70 7.26 12.13
C ALA A 214 23.05 7.82 10.85
N LEU A 215 22.85 9.13 10.80
CA LEU A 215 22.25 9.82 9.66
C LEU A 215 23.36 10.31 8.71
N ARG A 216 23.37 9.78 7.48
CA ARG A 216 24.29 10.21 6.42
C ARG A 216 23.67 11.40 5.70
N ILE A 217 24.37 12.53 5.75
CA ILE A 217 23.94 13.79 5.16
C ILE A 217 25.01 14.35 4.23
N ASP A 218 24.61 15.27 3.37
CA ASP A 218 25.50 16.00 2.46
C ASP A 218 25.07 17.47 2.42
N ALA A 219 26.02 18.37 2.66
CA ALA A 219 25.80 19.81 2.67
C ALA A 219 26.70 20.47 1.62
N VAL A 220 26.14 21.37 0.81
CA VAL A 220 26.92 22.05 -0.24
C VAL A 220 27.96 23.02 0.30
N GLN A 221 27.83 23.44 1.56
CA GLN A 221 28.80 24.21 2.31
C GLN A 221 28.71 23.85 3.79
N ALA A 222 29.74 24.21 4.58
CA ALA A 222 29.70 23.99 6.02
C ALA A 222 28.57 24.80 6.67
N CYS A 223 27.87 24.19 7.61
CA CYS A 223 26.74 24.81 8.31
C CYS A 223 26.54 24.20 9.70
N GLU A 224 25.73 24.85 10.53
CA GLU A 224 25.22 24.28 11.78
C GLU A 224 23.78 23.85 11.55
N ILE A 225 23.44 22.64 11.99
CA ILE A 225 22.05 22.16 12.02
C ILE A 225 21.66 21.88 13.47
N VAL A 226 20.37 21.88 13.76
CA VAL A 226 19.84 21.55 15.08
C VAL A 226 18.93 20.34 14.94
N ILE A 227 19.24 19.25 15.64
CA ILE A 227 18.41 18.05 15.73
C ILE A 227 17.79 17.99 17.12
N ASP A 228 16.47 18.12 17.22
CA ASP A 228 15.71 18.15 18.49
C ASP A 228 16.35 19.05 19.57
N GLY A 229 16.76 20.26 19.16
CA GLY A 229 17.38 21.24 20.05
C GLY A 229 18.89 21.08 20.27
N THR A 230 19.50 20.01 19.75
CA THR A 230 20.95 19.78 19.85
C THR A 230 21.68 20.29 18.61
N PRO A 231 22.57 21.30 18.73
CA PRO A 231 23.34 21.82 17.61
C PRO A 231 24.41 20.82 17.15
N MET A 232 24.62 20.73 15.84
CA MET A 232 25.54 19.81 15.17
C MET A 232 26.28 20.58 14.07
N SER A 233 27.61 20.59 14.10
CA SER A 233 28.42 21.21 13.04
C SER A 233 28.61 20.25 11.86
N ILE A 234 28.18 20.66 10.67
CA ILE A 234 28.25 19.87 9.44
C ILE A 234 29.31 20.45 8.52
N ARG A 235 30.19 19.59 8.02
CA ARG A 235 31.21 19.96 7.03
C ARG A 235 30.58 20.01 5.63
N SER A 236 31.22 20.76 4.73
CA SER A 236 30.90 20.68 3.30
C SER A 236 31.14 19.26 2.79
N GLY A 237 30.22 18.75 1.98
CA GLY A 237 30.21 17.38 1.46
C GLY A 237 29.57 16.37 2.43
N ALA A 238 29.81 15.09 2.16
CA ALA A 238 29.23 13.99 2.92
C ALA A 238 29.74 13.95 4.37
N SER A 239 28.81 13.83 5.32
CA SER A 239 29.06 13.68 6.75
C SER A 239 28.09 12.66 7.36
N THR A 240 28.48 12.03 8.47
CA THR A 240 27.59 11.19 9.27
C THR A 240 27.40 11.85 10.63
N VAL A 241 26.15 12.08 10.99
CA VAL A 241 25.76 12.58 12.31
C VAL A 241 25.23 11.42 13.13
N VAL A 242 25.74 11.27 14.35
CA VAL A 242 25.34 10.20 15.27
C VAL A 242 24.64 10.79 16.48
N PHE A 243 23.47 10.27 16.81
CA PHE A 243 22.68 10.71 17.95
C PHE A 243 21.78 9.56 18.45
N SER A 244 21.25 9.70 19.66
CA SER A 244 20.28 8.75 20.22
C SER A 244 18.87 9.08 19.72
N ALA A 245 18.15 8.08 19.22
CA ALA A 245 16.75 8.23 18.87
C ALA A 245 15.89 8.58 20.10
N PRO A 246 14.86 9.43 19.96
CA PRO A 246 13.82 9.61 20.96
C PRO A 246 13.26 8.27 21.46
N THR A 247 12.95 8.20 22.77
CA THR A 247 12.36 7.00 23.38
C THR A 247 10.89 6.81 23.03
N ALA A 248 10.17 7.92 22.84
CA ALA A 248 8.78 7.91 22.40
C ALA A 248 8.73 7.62 20.90
N LEU A 249 8.21 6.45 20.53
CA LEU A 249 7.98 6.07 19.14
C LEU A 249 6.53 6.36 18.74
N VAL A 250 6.35 6.69 17.47
CA VAL A 250 5.05 7.01 16.87
C VAL A 250 4.63 5.93 15.89
N ASP A 251 3.33 5.73 15.78
CA ASP A 251 2.72 4.91 14.74
C ASP A 251 2.42 5.78 13.51
N VAL A 252 2.58 5.18 12.33
CA VAL A 252 2.34 5.83 11.04
C VAL A 252 1.32 5.00 10.29
N VAL A 253 0.29 5.68 9.78
CA VAL A 253 -0.80 5.06 9.05
C VAL A 253 -0.30 4.60 7.68
N ASN A 254 -0.60 3.34 7.37
CA ASN A 254 -0.49 2.83 6.02
C ASN A 254 -1.81 3.03 5.28
N ASN A 255 -2.95 2.55 5.80
CA ASN A 255 -4.23 2.65 5.13
C ASN A 255 -5.37 2.60 6.16
N VAL A 256 -6.34 3.51 6.03
CA VAL A 256 -7.60 3.53 6.80
C VAL A 256 -8.80 3.61 5.86
N GLY A 257 -8.77 2.76 4.83
CA GLY A 257 -9.63 2.80 3.66
C GLY A 257 -8.95 3.41 2.44
N SER A 258 -9.43 3.04 1.25
CA SER A 258 -8.84 3.42 -0.02
C SER A 258 -9.66 4.50 -0.71
N LEU A 259 -8.95 5.48 -1.27
CA LEU A 259 -9.49 6.59 -2.06
C LEU A 259 -9.34 6.29 -3.54
N VAL A 260 -10.26 6.82 -4.35
CA VAL A 260 -10.15 6.81 -5.80
C VAL A 260 -10.28 8.23 -6.31
N PHE A 261 -9.32 8.68 -7.10
CA PHE A 261 -9.35 9.99 -7.73
C PHE A 261 -10.27 9.99 -8.95
N SER A 262 -10.70 11.18 -9.39
CA SER A 262 -11.57 11.34 -10.57
C SER A 262 -10.92 10.90 -11.90
N ASP A 263 -9.60 10.73 -11.92
CA ASP A 263 -8.84 10.13 -13.01
C ASP A 263 -8.70 8.61 -12.89
N GLY A 264 -9.26 7.99 -11.84
CA GLY A 264 -9.21 6.57 -11.56
C GLY A 264 -7.97 6.10 -10.81
N CYS A 265 -7.02 6.98 -10.46
CA CYS A 265 -5.90 6.58 -9.62
C CYS A 265 -6.39 6.17 -8.21
N GLY A 266 -5.89 5.07 -7.67
CA GLY A 266 -6.07 4.72 -6.25
C GLY A 266 -5.06 5.45 -5.36
N ALA A 267 -5.42 5.63 -4.08
CA ALA A 267 -4.50 6.03 -3.02
C ALA A 267 -4.97 5.52 -1.66
N ASP A 268 -4.04 5.35 -0.73
CA ASP A 268 -4.36 5.00 0.65
C ASP A 268 -4.76 6.25 1.44
N ARG A 269 -5.90 6.20 2.12
CA ARG A 269 -6.30 7.26 3.06
C ARG A 269 -5.36 7.21 4.26
N GLY A 270 -4.85 8.37 4.67
CA GLY A 270 -3.93 8.48 5.80
C GLY A 270 -2.50 8.07 5.48
N TRP A 271 -2.14 7.81 4.21
CA TRP A 271 -0.79 7.37 3.84
C TRP A 271 0.30 8.27 4.42
N LEU A 272 1.21 7.68 5.20
CA LEU A 272 2.31 8.36 5.88
C LEU A 272 1.89 9.45 6.87
N GLU A 273 0.62 9.53 7.23
CA GLU A 273 0.19 10.38 8.34
C GLU A 273 0.56 9.72 9.66
N ARG A 274 0.97 10.53 10.64
CA ARG A 274 1.17 10.05 12.01
C ARG A 274 -0.19 9.72 12.62
N ASP A 275 -0.33 8.57 13.27
CA ASP A 275 -1.56 8.23 13.98
C ASP A 275 -1.62 9.01 15.30
N LEU A 276 -2.57 9.93 15.36
CA LEU A 276 -2.89 10.77 16.51
C LEU A 276 -4.32 10.48 17.03
N GLY A 277 -4.96 9.43 16.52
CA GLY A 277 -6.37 9.13 16.75
C GLY A 277 -7.33 9.87 15.81
N GLN A 278 -6.83 10.55 14.77
CA GLN A 278 -7.66 11.27 13.79
C GLN A 278 -8.54 10.35 12.93
N PHE A 279 -8.33 9.04 13.03
CA PHE A 279 -9.08 8.00 12.32
C PHE A 279 -9.79 7.03 13.27
N ASP A 280 -10.00 7.42 14.54
CA ASP A 280 -10.63 6.55 15.55
C ASP A 280 -12.16 6.49 15.43
N GLU A 281 -12.75 7.42 14.68
CA GLU A 281 -14.17 7.38 14.34
C GLU A 281 -14.42 6.48 13.11
N PRO A 282 -15.36 5.51 13.21
CA PRO A 282 -15.78 4.72 12.05
C PRO A 282 -16.36 5.61 10.95
N ILE A 283 -15.84 5.47 9.73
CA ILE A 283 -16.32 6.18 8.55
C ILE A 283 -16.61 5.21 7.41
N GLU A 284 -17.52 5.59 6.53
CA GLU A 284 -17.68 4.88 5.27
C GLU A 284 -16.58 5.26 4.28
N VAL A 285 -16.14 4.28 3.50
CA VAL A 285 -15.06 4.44 2.51
C VAL A 285 -15.49 3.91 1.16
N PHE A 286 -14.92 4.47 0.08
CA PHE A 286 -15.27 4.05 -1.28
C PHE A 286 -14.77 2.63 -1.58
N ALA A 287 -13.53 2.34 -1.17
CA ALA A 287 -12.88 1.05 -1.38
C ALA A 287 -12.13 0.60 -0.12
N TRP A 288 -11.98 -0.70 0.00
CA TRP A 288 -11.16 -1.35 1.04
C TRP A 288 -9.80 -1.77 0.44
N CYS A 289 -8.84 -2.10 1.30
CA CYS A 289 -7.48 -2.47 0.92
C CYS A 289 -7.28 -3.99 1.01
N GLY A 290 -6.64 -4.59 -0.01
CA GLY A 290 -6.28 -6.02 0.01
C GLY A 290 -5.28 -6.42 1.11
N GLY A 291 -4.60 -5.46 1.75
CA GLY A 291 -3.66 -5.74 2.85
C GLY A 291 -4.30 -6.25 4.13
N GLY A 292 -5.59 -5.94 4.33
CA GLY A 292 -6.36 -6.35 5.50
C GLY A 292 -7.82 -5.95 5.34
N VAL A 293 -8.75 -6.90 5.31
CA VAL A 293 -10.19 -6.62 5.20
C VAL A 293 -11.02 -7.82 5.69
N LEU A 294 -12.18 -7.57 6.29
CA LEU A 294 -13.20 -8.60 6.54
C LEU A 294 -14.36 -8.44 5.55
N LEU A 295 -14.71 -9.50 4.83
CA LEU A 295 -15.67 -9.52 3.73
C LEU A 295 -16.89 -10.37 4.08
N ARG A 296 -18.07 -9.88 3.67
CA ARG A 296 -19.32 -10.62 3.76
C ARG A 296 -19.47 -11.60 2.58
N PRO A 297 -19.76 -12.90 2.82
CA PRO A 297 -20.02 -13.87 1.76
C PRO A 297 -21.16 -13.47 0.82
N ALA A 298 -22.25 -12.90 1.36
CA ALA A 298 -23.37 -12.40 0.55
C ALA A 298 -22.95 -11.27 -0.42
N TYR A 299 -21.97 -10.45 -0.05
CA TYR A 299 -21.38 -9.45 -0.93
C TYR A 299 -20.61 -10.11 -2.08
N LEU A 300 -19.77 -11.11 -1.78
CA LEU A 300 -19.01 -11.85 -2.80
C LEU A 300 -19.94 -12.65 -3.73
N ALA A 301 -20.99 -13.26 -3.21
CA ALA A 301 -21.99 -13.99 -3.98
C ALA A 301 -22.77 -13.07 -4.94
N ASP A 302 -23.12 -11.86 -4.48
CA ASP A 302 -23.82 -10.88 -5.31
C ASP A 302 -22.92 -10.29 -6.41
N VAL A 303 -21.70 -9.87 -6.03
CA VAL A 303 -20.83 -9.04 -6.85
C VAL A 303 -19.87 -9.86 -7.73
N GLY A 304 -19.59 -11.10 -7.34
CA GLY A 304 -18.54 -11.95 -7.91
C GLY A 304 -17.20 -11.74 -7.22
N LEU A 305 -16.23 -12.61 -7.53
CA LEU A 305 -14.90 -12.62 -6.90
C LEU A 305 -13.93 -11.64 -7.58
N PHE A 306 -12.62 -11.76 -7.30
CA PHE A 306 -11.59 -10.96 -7.97
C PHE A 306 -11.53 -11.30 -9.46
N ASP A 307 -11.30 -10.27 -10.28
CA ASP A 307 -11.01 -10.47 -11.70
C ASP A 307 -9.54 -10.85 -11.88
N GLU A 308 -9.32 -12.10 -12.28
CA GLU A 308 -8.00 -12.71 -12.49
C GLU A 308 -7.18 -11.97 -13.57
N SER A 309 -7.81 -11.17 -14.42
CA SER A 309 -7.15 -10.38 -15.47
C SER A 309 -6.23 -9.29 -14.90
N PHE A 310 -6.51 -8.81 -13.68
CA PHE A 310 -5.73 -7.76 -13.02
C PHE A 310 -4.32 -8.25 -12.64
N PHE A 311 -4.18 -9.53 -12.26
CA PHE A 311 -2.95 -10.11 -11.69
C PHE A 311 -2.53 -9.44 -10.37
N LEU A 312 -2.23 -8.13 -10.34
CA LEU A 312 -1.93 -7.38 -9.12
C LEU A 312 -2.21 -5.88 -9.31
N TYR A 313 -2.51 -5.18 -8.23
CA TYR A 313 -3.03 -3.81 -8.17
C TYR A 313 -4.39 -3.60 -8.85
N TYR A 314 -5.27 -2.85 -8.16
CA TYR A 314 -6.64 -2.49 -8.56
C TYR A 314 -7.68 -3.62 -8.53
N GLU A 315 -7.31 -4.87 -8.24
CA GLU A 315 -8.29 -5.95 -8.08
C GLU A 315 -9.25 -5.71 -6.90
N ASP A 316 -8.75 -5.17 -5.80
CA ASP A 316 -9.53 -4.76 -4.63
C ASP A 316 -10.43 -3.55 -4.92
N THR A 317 -9.90 -2.57 -5.64
CA THR A 317 -10.58 -1.34 -6.03
C THR A 317 -11.67 -1.62 -7.07
N ASP A 318 -11.42 -2.51 -8.03
CA ASP A 318 -12.42 -2.99 -8.98
C ASP A 318 -13.57 -3.70 -8.26
N LEU A 319 -13.26 -4.64 -7.36
CA LEU A 319 -14.27 -5.38 -6.61
C LEU A 319 -15.06 -4.46 -5.67
N SER A 320 -14.39 -3.46 -5.06
CA SER A 320 -15.03 -2.40 -4.28
C SER A 320 -15.99 -1.55 -5.12
N TRP A 321 -15.56 -1.11 -6.31
CA TRP A 321 -16.40 -0.31 -7.18
C TRP A 321 -17.62 -1.11 -7.67
N ARG A 322 -17.42 -2.38 -8.03
CA ARG A 322 -18.55 -3.27 -8.40
C ARG A 322 -19.54 -3.41 -7.25
N GLY A 323 -19.09 -3.46 -6.00
CA GLY A 323 -19.98 -3.49 -4.84
C GLY A 323 -20.72 -2.19 -4.60
N GLN A 324 -20.04 -1.04 -4.67
CA GLN A 324 -20.68 0.29 -4.63
C GLN A 324 -21.76 0.43 -5.71
N ALA A 325 -21.48 -0.06 -6.91
CA ALA A 325 -22.43 -0.10 -8.02
C ALA A 325 -23.66 -0.99 -7.73
N ARG A 326 -23.51 -2.02 -6.88
CA ARG A 326 -24.56 -2.91 -6.39
C ARG A 326 -25.23 -2.41 -5.09
N GLY A 327 -24.78 -1.30 -4.52
CA GLY A 327 -25.34 -0.71 -3.30
C GLY A 327 -24.73 -1.19 -1.99
N TRP A 328 -23.65 -1.99 -2.06
CA TRP A 328 -22.87 -2.35 -0.88
C TRP A 328 -22.06 -1.17 -0.39
N ARG A 329 -21.96 -1.04 0.94
CA ARG A 329 -21.15 -0.03 1.62
C ARG A 329 -19.98 -0.70 2.35
N TYR A 330 -18.98 0.10 2.68
CA TYR A 330 -17.79 -0.34 3.41
C TYR A 330 -17.51 0.64 4.53
N ARG A 331 -17.06 0.14 5.68
CA ARG A 331 -16.81 0.96 6.86
C ARG A 331 -15.47 0.62 7.51
N THR A 332 -14.79 1.61 8.06
CA THR A 332 -13.62 1.38 8.91
C THR A 332 -14.04 0.86 10.28
N ALA A 333 -13.21 0.02 10.87
CA ALA A 333 -13.29 -0.47 12.24
C ALA A 333 -11.98 -0.09 12.95
N PRO A 334 -11.83 1.16 13.43
CA PRO A 334 -10.54 1.69 13.87
C PRO A 334 -9.90 0.97 15.05
N ALA A 335 -10.70 0.30 15.88
CA ALA A 335 -10.22 -0.53 16.98
C ALA A 335 -9.52 -1.83 16.52
N SER A 336 -9.76 -2.27 15.27
CA SER A 336 -9.00 -3.36 14.67
C SER A 336 -7.72 -2.83 14.04
N VAL A 337 -6.57 -3.18 14.61
CA VAL A 337 -5.25 -2.73 14.13
C VAL A 337 -4.50 -3.88 13.47
N ILE A 338 -3.96 -3.63 12.28
CA ILE A 338 -3.06 -4.53 11.55
C ILE A 338 -1.78 -3.76 11.22
N ARG A 339 -0.63 -4.39 11.40
CA ARG A 339 0.68 -3.84 11.04
C ARG A 339 1.18 -4.43 9.75
N HIS A 340 1.59 -3.62 8.80
CA HIS A 340 1.96 -4.04 7.44
C HIS A 340 3.34 -3.51 7.07
N VAL A 341 4.24 -4.39 6.63
CA VAL A 341 5.61 -3.98 6.23
C VAL A 341 5.56 -3.04 5.04
N HIS A 342 4.61 -3.27 4.12
CA HIS A 342 4.39 -2.52 2.88
C HIS A 342 5.60 -2.63 1.94
N ALA A 343 5.37 -3.09 0.71
CA ALA A 343 6.35 -3.24 -0.37
C ALA A 343 7.41 -4.37 -0.23
N ALA A 344 7.16 -5.42 0.57
CA ALA A 344 8.08 -6.56 0.70
C ALA A 344 8.29 -7.35 -0.60
N SER A 345 7.24 -7.53 -1.43
CA SER A 345 7.29 -8.44 -2.58
C SER A 345 7.32 -7.79 -3.96
N SER A 346 6.86 -6.54 -4.11
CA SER A 346 6.56 -5.98 -5.44
C SER A 346 7.36 -4.73 -5.84
N GLY A 347 8.09 -4.13 -4.88
CA GLY A 347 8.97 -2.98 -5.11
C GLY A 347 8.26 -1.81 -5.79
N GLU A 348 7.69 -0.89 -5.02
CA GLU A 348 7.06 0.31 -5.58
C GLU A 348 8.00 1.04 -6.55
N GLY A 349 7.48 1.38 -7.74
CA GLY A 349 8.29 1.97 -8.82
C GLY A 349 9.03 0.98 -9.73
N SER A 350 8.92 -0.34 -9.50
CA SER A 350 9.43 -1.38 -10.40
C SER A 350 8.74 -1.33 -11.78
N GLU A 351 9.32 -2.02 -12.78
CA GLU A 351 8.70 -2.09 -14.11
C GLU A 351 7.36 -2.84 -14.08
N VAL A 352 7.28 -3.88 -13.25
CA VAL A 352 6.07 -4.67 -13.00
C VAL A 352 5.00 -3.77 -12.36
N PHE A 353 5.37 -3.01 -11.32
CA PHE A 353 4.48 -2.03 -10.69
C PHE A 353 3.93 -1.03 -11.70
N ALA A 354 4.81 -0.33 -12.42
CA ALA A 354 4.41 0.70 -13.37
C ALA A 354 3.52 0.14 -14.49
N PHE A 355 3.78 -1.09 -14.94
CA PHE A 355 2.97 -1.76 -15.96
C PHE A 355 1.56 -2.07 -15.45
N HIS A 356 1.43 -2.78 -14.32
CA HIS A 356 0.14 -3.22 -13.82
C HIS A 356 -0.71 -2.05 -13.31
N VAL A 357 -0.14 -1.12 -12.55
CA VAL A 357 -0.88 0.06 -12.04
C VAL A 357 -1.52 0.84 -13.19
N GLU A 358 -0.77 1.16 -14.24
CA GLU A 358 -1.31 1.97 -15.35
C GLU A 358 -2.28 1.16 -16.24
N ARG A 359 -1.94 -0.09 -16.57
CA ARG A 359 -2.81 -0.97 -17.36
C ARG A 359 -4.15 -1.18 -16.64
N ASN A 360 -4.09 -1.55 -15.37
CA ASN A 360 -5.25 -1.94 -14.58
C ASN A 360 -6.12 -0.74 -14.20
N ARG A 361 -5.53 0.44 -13.97
CA ARG A 361 -6.29 1.69 -13.83
C ARG A 361 -7.21 1.93 -15.02
N LEU A 362 -6.68 1.79 -16.24
CA LEU A 362 -7.46 1.96 -17.47
C LEU A 362 -8.52 0.86 -17.64
N LEU A 363 -8.19 -0.40 -17.33
CA LEU A 363 -9.16 -1.51 -17.35
C LEU A 363 -10.31 -1.27 -16.37
N MET A 364 -10.01 -0.96 -15.11
CA MET A 364 -10.98 -0.65 -14.06
C MET A 364 -11.91 0.50 -14.47
N LEU A 365 -11.37 1.58 -15.07
CA LEU A 365 -12.18 2.67 -15.60
C LEU A 365 -13.12 2.22 -16.73
N VAL A 366 -12.62 1.40 -17.66
CA VAL A 366 -13.47 0.81 -18.72
C VAL A 366 -14.53 -0.10 -18.13
N LYS A 367 -14.25 -0.85 -17.06
CA LYS A 367 -15.26 -1.72 -16.42
C LYS A 367 -16.35 -0.90 -15.72
N ASN A 368 -15.95 0.03 -14.87
CA ASN A 368 -16.84 0.59 -13.85
C ASN A 368 -17.30 2.03 -14.13
N ALA A 369 -16.39 2.90 -14.58
CA ALA A 369 -16.65 4.34 -14.69
C ALA A 369 -17.61 4.69 -15.85
N PRO A 370 -18.18 5.90 -15.91
CA PRO A 370 -18.85 6.41 -17.11
C PRO A 370 -17.96 6.31 -18.36
N ALA A 371 -18.54 5.95 -19.51
CA ALA A 371 -17.77 5.76 -20.74
C ALA A 371 -16.97 7.00 -21.14
N ARG A 372 -17.55 8.20 -20.93
CA ARG A 372 -16.86 9.49 -21.13
C ARG A 372 -15.57 9.60 -20.32
N THR A 373 -15.57 9.11 -19.08
CA THR A 373 -14.42 9.17 -18.17
C THR A 373 -13.34 8.21 -18.66
N ALA A 374 -13.70 6.96 -18.97
CA ALA A 374 -12.78 5.97 -19.49
C ALA A 374 -12.11 6.43 -20.80
N ILE A 375 -12.89 6.95 -21.76
CA ILE A 375 -12.38 7.49 -23.03
C ILE A 375 -11.45 8.68 -22.78
N ARG A 376 -11.89 9.65 -21.96
CA ARG A 376 -11.08 10.83 -21.63
C ARG A 376 -9.74 10.43 -21.02
N GLN A 377 -9.72 9.53 -20.04
CA GLN A 377 -8.49 9.10 -19.38
C GLN A 377 -7.57 8.29 -20.31
N SER A 378 -8.14 7.48 -21.20
CA SER A 378 -7.39 6.79 -22.26
C SER A 378 -6.70 7.78 -23.21
N LEU A 379 -7.39 8.84 -23.62
CA LEU A 379 -6.83 9.90 -24.47
C LEU A 379 -5.78 10.75 -23.74
N LEU A 380 -6.02 11.07 -22.47
CA LEU A 380 -5.05 11.81 -21.65
C LEU A 380 -3.77 11.00 -21.44
N HIS A 381 -3.87 9.67 -21.28
CA HIS A 381 -2.70 8.78 -21.24
C HIS A 381 -1.86 8.89 -22.51
N LEU A 382 -2.50 8.84 -23.69
CA LEU A 382 -1.83 8.99 -24.97
C LEU A 382 -1.17 10.36 -25.10
N ARG A 383 -1.88 11.43 -24.73
CA ARG A 383 -1.37 12.81 -24.77
C ARG A 383 -0.14 12.97 -23.86
N ALA A 384 -0.21 12.45 -22.63
CA ALA A 384 0.90 12.48 -21.70
C ALA A 384 2.09 11.68 -22.24
N THR A 385 1.85 10.51 -22.82
CA THR A 385 2.89 9.67 -23.44
C THR A 385 3.56 10.39 -24.61
N ALA A 386 2.79 11.08 -25.47
CA ALA A 386 3.34 11.91 -26.55
C ALA A 386 4.16 13.09 -26.01
N ALA A 387 3.76 13.70 -24.89
CA ALA A 387 4.53 14.75 -24.23
C ALA A 387 5.87 14.23 -23.69
N TYR A 388 5.88 13.07 -23.02
CA TYR A 388 7.11 12.39 -22.59
C TYR A 388 8.00 12.03 -23.79
N PHE A 389 7.43 11.49 -24.87
CA PHE A 389 8.19 11.20 -26.10
C PHE A 389 8.84 12.46 -26.68
N ARG A 390 8.10 13.57 -26.75
CA ARG A 390 8.64 14.85 -27.21
C ARG A 390 9.77 15.35 -26.30
N ARG A 391 9.60 15.26 -24.98
CA ARG A 391 10.56 15.73 -23.98
C ARG A 391 11.82 14.88 -23.92
N ASP A 392 11.66 13.55 -23.89
CA ASP A 392 12.72 12.61 -23.52
C ASP A 392 13.33 11.88 -24.73
N VAL A 393 12.69 11.91 -25.90
CA VAL A 393 13.18 11.23 -27.11
C VAL A 393 13.46 12.21 -28.26
N LEU A 394 12.52 13.10 -28.58
CA LEU A 394 12.69 14.02 -29.72
C LEU A 394 13.60 15.23 -29.43
N ARG A 395 13.46 15.85 -28.25
CA ARG A 395 14.24 17.06 -27.87
C ARG A 395 15.71 16.80 -27.54
N PRO A 396 16.11 15.71 -26.86
CA PRO A 396 17.50 15.53 -26.45
C PRO A 396 18.50 15.47 -27.62
N PRO A 397 18.23 14.75 -28.74
CA PRO A 397 19.11 14.76 -29.90
C PRO A 397 19.34 16.17 -30.49
N LEU A 398 18.29 17.00 -30.51
CA LEU A 398 18.38 18.41 -30.94
C LEU A 398 19.30 19.26 -30.03
N ARG A 399 19.54 18.81 -28.80
CA ARG A 399 20.43 19.42 -27.81
C ARG A 399 21.73 18.65 -27.61
N ARG A 400 22.07 17.71 -28.52
CA ARG A 400 23.24 16.81 -28.41
C ARG A 400 23.26 15.96 -27.13
N GLN A 401 22.08 15.66 -26.57
CA GLN A 401 21.89 14.80 -25.41
C GLN A 401 21.33 13.44 -25.85
N ARG A 402 21.63 12.38 -25.08
CA ARG A 402 21.10 11.04 -25.35
C ARG A 402 19.60 10.95 -25.02
N PRO A 403 18.77 10.34 -25.87
CA PRO A 403 17.36 10.14 -25.59
C PRO A 403 17.17 9.14 -24.42
N ARG A 404 16.15 9.38 -23.60
CA ARG A 404 15.76 8.54 -22.47
C ARG A 404 14.41 7.88 -22.77
N VAL A 405 14.44 6.64 -23.24
CA VAL A 405 13.23 5.95 -23.73
C VAL A 405 12.46 5.19 -22.65
N THR A 406 13.02 4.99 -21.46
CA THR A 406 12.50 4.08 -20.43
C THR A 406 11.05 4.37 -20.04
N ILE A 407 10.75 5.62 -19.66
CA ILE A 407 9.39 6.02 -19.25
C ILE A 407 8.41 5.86 -20.41
N VAL A 408 8.79 6.29 -21.61
CA VAL A 408 7.93 6.19 -22.80
C VAL A 408 7.63 4.73 -23.13
N ARG A 409 8.64 3.85 -23.13
CA ARG A 409 8.48 2.42 -23.38
C ARG A 409 7.55 1.78 -22.34
N ARG A 410 7.72 2.09 -21.05
CA ARG A 410 6.83 1.60 -19.98
C ARG A 410 5.37 2.01 -20.21
N ARG A 411 5.12 3.29 -20.54
CA ARG A 411 3.77 3.80 -20.81
C ARG A 411 3.13 3.17 -22.05
N ILE A 412 3.91 2.95 -23.12
CA ILE A 412 3.45 2.27 -24.34
C ILE A 412 3.09 0.82 -24.03
N ASN A 413 3.98 0.08 -23.35
CA ASN A 413 3.73 -1.32 -23.00
C ASN A 413 2.46 -1.48 -22.16
N SER A 414 2.27 -0.63 -21.15
CA SER A 414 1.06 -0.63 -20.31
C SER A 414 -0.20 -0.41 -21.14
N TYR A 415 -0.16 0.53 -22.09
CA TYR A 415 -1.29 0.84 -22.97
C TYR A 415 -1.58 -0.27 -23.97
N LEU A 416 -0.55 -0.91 -24.54
CA LEU A 416 -0.72 -2.08 -25.40
C LEU A 416 -1.32 -3.26 -24.64
N GLY A 417 -0.90 -3.48 -23.39
CA GLY A 417 -1.50 -4.46 -22.48
C GLY A 417 -2.99 -4.17 -22.24
N PHE A 418 -3.33 -2.90 -22.02
CA PHE A 418 -4.72 -2.45 -21.89
C PHE A 418 -5.53 -2.72 -23.16
N LEU A 419 -5.03 -2.31 -24.33
CA LEU A 419 -5.71 -2.50 -25.62
C LEU A 419 -5.92 -3.97 -25.96
N ARG A 420 -4.96 -4.85 -25.61
CA ARG A 420 -5.09 -6.29 -25.81
C ARG A 420 -6.27 -6.88 -25.03
N MET A 421 -6.57 -6.35 -23.86
CA MET A 421 -7.62 -6.84 -22.96
C MET A 421 -8.96 -6.12 -23.18
N LEU A 422 -8.94 -4.93 -23.78
CA LEU A 422 -10.10 -4.07 -24.00
C LEU A 422 -11.34 -4.78 -24.58
N PRO A 423 -11.25 -5.68 -25.59
CA PRO A 423 -12.44 -6.35 -26.12
C PRO A 423 -13.18 -7.18 -25.07
N ALA A 424 -12.46 -7.98 -24.27
CA ALA A 424 -13.04 -8.78 -23.20
C ALA A 424 -13.62 -7.89 -22.09
N THR A 425 -12.88 -6.85 -21.71
CA THR A 425 -13.31 -5.87 -20.71
C THR A 425 -14.59 -5.13 -21.13
N LEU A 426 -14.79 -4.86 -22.42
CA LEU A 426 -16.03 -4.25 -22.92
C LEU A 426 -17.24 -5.19 -22.84
N VAL A 427 -17.03 -6.50 -22.99
CA VAL A 427 -18.08 -7.50 -22.78
C VAL A 427 -18.47 -7.53 -21.30
N GLU A 428 -17.49 -7.62 -20.40
CA GLU A 428 -17.72 -7.57 -18.96
C GLU A 428 -18.43 -6.30 -18.52
N ARG A 429 -18.02 -5.14 -19.07
CA ARG A 429 -18.67 -3.85 -18.82
C ARG A 429 -20.17 -3.94 -19.08
N ARG A 430 -20.62 -4.56 -20.17
CA ARG A 430 -22.06 -4.65 -20.49
C ARG A 430 -22.81 -5.38 -19.38
N VAL A 431 -22.26 -6.49 -18.90
CA VAL A 431 -22.85 -7.30 -17.81
C VAL A 431 -22.88 -6.50 -16.51
N LEU A 432 -21.75 -5.90 -16.11
CA LEU A 432 -21.63 -5.12 -14.87
C LEU A 432 -22.57 -3.91 -14.86
N ARG A 433 -22.63 -3.18 -15.98
CA ARG A 433 -23.46 -1.98 -16.11
C ARG A 433 -24.96 -2.31 -16.12
N ALA A 434 -25.36 -3.47 -16.64
CA ALA A 434 -26.75 -3.93 -16.64
C ALA A 434 -27.23 -4.33 -15.23
N ARG A 435 -26.34 -4.85 -14.38
CA ARG A 435 -26.65 -5.28 -13.00
C ARG A 435 -26.56 -4.16 -11.96
N ARG A 436 -26.17 -2.95 -12.35
CA ARG A 436 -25.97 -1.82 -11.44
C ARG A 436 -27.28 -1.34 -10.82
N LEU A 437 -27.28 -1.12 -9.51
CA LEU A 437 -28.38 -0.50 -8.76
C LEU A 437 -28.13 0.97 -8.43
N VAL A 438 -26.88 1.37 -8.23
CA VAL A 438 -26.50 2.74 -7.85
C VAL A 438 -26.05 3.54 -9.05
N ALA A 439 -26.68 4.68 -9.33
CA ALA A 439 -26.31 5.52 -10.47
C ALA A 439 -24.90 6.16 -10.33
N ASP A 440 -24.16 6.35 -11.43
CA ASP A 440 -22.80 6.97 -11.40
C ASP A 440 -22.80 8.30 -10.64
N ARG A 441 -23.82 9.14 -10.84
CA ARG A 441 -23.97 10.44 -10.15
C ARG A 441 -24.00 10.34 -8.62
N ARG A 442 -24.37 9.18 -8.07
CA ARG A 442 -24.34 8.94 -6.63
C ARG A 442 -22.97 8.48 -6.15
N LEU A 443 -22.11 8.01 -7.06
CA LEU A 443 -20.72 7.67 -6.78
C LEU A 443 -19.79 8.88 -6.96
N ASP A 444 -20.17 9.87 -7.77
CA ASP A 444 -19.37 11.08 -8.04
C ASP A 444 -18.78 11.76 -6.77
N PRO A 445 -19.52 11.89 -5.65
CA PRO A 445 -18.99 12.51 -4.42
C PRO A 445 -17.83 11.76 -3.76
N TRP A 446 -17.65 10.47 -4.07
CA TRP A 446 -16.54 9.68 -3.52
C TRP A 446 -15.21 9.98 -4.19
N PHE A 447 -15.21 10.54 -5.40
CA PHE A 447 -13.98 10.72 -6.17
C PHE A 447 -13.27 12.01 -5.80
N VAL A 448 -12.05 11.88 -5.30
CA VAL A 448 -11.19 13.01 -4.95
C VAL A 448 -10.73 13.72 -6.22
N GLN A 449 -10.82 15.05 -6.25
CA GLN A 449 -10.29 15.85 -7.35
C GLN A 449 -8.80 16.10 -7.15
N ARG A 450 -8.04 16.07 -8.24
CA ARG A 450 -6.58 16.26 -8.27
C ARG A 450 -6.20 17.54 -9.00
#